data_AF-A0A8S3Z5I0-F1
#
_entry.id   AF-A0A8S3Z5I0-F1
#
_cell.length_a   1.000
_cell.length_b   1.000
_cell.length_c   1.000
_cell.angle_alpha   90.00
_cell.angle_beta   90.00
_cell.angle_gamma   90.00
#
_symmetry.space_group_name_H-M   'P 1'
#
loop_
_entity.id
_entity.type
_entity.pdbx_description
1 polymer ?
#
loop_
_entity_poly.entity_id
_entity_poly.type
_entity_poly.pdbx_seq_one_letter_code
_entity_poly.pdbx_strand_id
1 'polypeptide(L)' 'GTEKQSAPYTYRLRYRDVSRQSDYKFASLNLPSIFMVDLEPASKYEFSVRVHRGDQHSTGAPQLSTPHLNQLPAPAPVM' A
#
# COMPACT_ATOMS: atom_id res chain seq x y z
N GLY A 1 24.76 31.21 1.99
CA GLY A 1 23.58 30.75 1.23
C GLY A 1 22.76 29.88 2.15
N THR A 2 21.52 30.24 2.42
CA THR A 2 20.60 29.43 3.22
C THR A 2 19.83 28.53 2.26
N GLU A 3 20.20 27.25 2.21
CA GLU A 3 19.39 26.23 1.56
C GLU A 3 18.02 26.22 2.24
N LYS A 4 16.97 26.59 1.50
CA LYS A 4 15.58 26.43 1.96
C LYS A 4 15.34 24.93 2.10
N GLN A 5 15.43 24.44 3.34
CA GLN A 5 15.14 23.07 3.68
C GLN A 5 13.71 22.76 3.24
N SER A 6 13.60 22.00 2.16
CA SER A 6 12.32 21.58 1.62
C SER A 6 11.63 20.66 2.62
N ALA A 7 10.32 20.84 2.85
CA ALA A 7 9.56 19.93 3.69
C ALA A 7 9.74 18.48 3.21
N PRO A 8 9.90 17.51 4.13
CA PRO A 8 10.08 16.10 3.77
C PRO A 8 8.82 15.54 3.11
N TYR A 9 9.00 14.51 2.29
CA TYR A 9 7.89 13.77 1.72
C TYR A 9 7.32 12.79 2.74
N THR A 10 6.00 12.71 2.80
CA THR A 10 5.28 11.68 3.55
C THR A 10 4.28 11.01 2.62
N TYR A 11 4.15 9.69 2.72
CA TYR A 11 3.29 8.90 1.86
C TYR A 11 2.19 8.28 2.71
N ARG A 12 0.95 8.43 2.28
CA ARG A 12 -0.22 7.80 2.89
C ARG A 12 -0.77 6.76 1.93
N LEU A 13 -0.55 5.50 2.27
CA LEU A 13 -1.16 4.36 1.60
C LEU A 13 -2.53 4.10 2.22
N ARG A 14 -3.54 3.89 1.37
CA ARG A 14 -4.80 3.26 1.75
C ARG A 14 -4.98 1.98 0.95
N TYR A 15 -5.53 0.94 1.59
CA TYR A 15 -5.78 -0.33 0.95
C TYR A 15 -7.00 -1.04 1.54
N ARG A 16 -7.65 -1.90 0.76
CA ARG A 16 -8.77 -2.74 1.22
C ARG A 16 -8.84 -4.04 0.44
N ASP A 17 -9.41 -5.07 1.05
CA ASP A 17 -9.79 -6.30 0.38
C ASP A 17 -11.10 -6.05 -0.39
N VAL A 18 -11.03 -6.11 -1.73
CA VAL A 18 -12.19 -5.90 -2.59
C VAL A 18 -13.02 -7.17 -2.78
N SER A 19 -12.46 -8.35 -2.52
CA SER A 19 -13.20 -9.62 -2.54
C SER A 19 -14.20 -9.69 -1.40
N ARG A 20 -13.86 -9.14 -0.23
CA ARG A 20 -14.71 -9.15 0.98
C ARG A 20 -15.43 -7.82 1.25
N GLN A 21 -15.29 -6.82 0.38
CA GLN A 21 -15.81 -5.46 0.58
C GLN A 21 -15.41 -4.87 1.95
N SER A 22 -14.13 -4.99 2.33
CA SER A 22 -13.66 -4.50 3.63
C SER A 22 -13.58 -2.97 3.68
N ASP A 23 -13.58 -2.42 4.89
CA ASP A 23 -13.16 -1.05 5.14
C ASP A 23 -11.72 -0.79 4.68
N TYR A 24 -11.42 0.49 4.43
CA TYR A 24 -10.06 0.93 4.10
C TYR A 24 -9.17 0.92 5.34
N LYS A 25 -8.03 0.25 5.21
CA LYS A 25 -6.89 0.36 6.10
C LYS A 25 -5.93 1.44 5.61
N PHE A 26 -5.17 2.04 6.51
CA PHE A 26 -4.24 3.13 6.20
C PHE A 26 -2.85 2.84 6.77
N ALA A 27 -1.81 3.21 6.02
CA ALA A 27 -0.43 3.21 6.46
C ALA A 27 0.23 4.54 6.09
N SER A 28 1.02 5.09 7.02
CA SER A 28 1.82 6.31 6.81
C SER A 28 3.29 5.95 6.76
N LEU A 29 3.99 6.50 5.78
CA LEU A 29 5.36 6.13 5.45
C LEU A 29 6.19 7.40 5.21
N ASN A 30 7.44 7.38 5.67
CA ASN A 30 8.43 8.42 5.37
C ASN A 30 9.36 8.01 4.21
N LEU A 31 9.13 6.83 3.63
CA LEU A 31 9.88 6.26 2.52
C LEU A 31 8.94 5.99 1.34
N PRO A 32 9.45 6.02 0.09
CA PRO A 32 8.65 5.78 -1.10
C PRO A 32 8.29 4.29 -1.32
N SER A 33 8.69 3.39 -0.41
CA SER A 33 8.46 1.95 -0.48
C SER A 33 7.95 1.39 0.85
N ILE A 34 7.16 0.32 0.75
CA ILE A 34 6.61 -0.44 1.89
C ILE A 34 6.53 -1.92 1.51
N PHE A 35 6.81 -2.79 2.48
CA PHE A 35 6.51 -4.22 2.40
C PHE A 35 5.23 -4.51 3.21
N MET A 36 4.26 -5.18 2.59
CA MET A 36 3.04 -5.65 3.26
C MET A 36 3.12 -7.16 3.38
N VAL A 37 3.22 -7.66 4.62
CA VAL A 37 3.47 -9.09 4.90
C VAL A 37 2.24 -9.83 5.40
N ASP A 38 1.23 -9.14 5.93
CA ASP A 38 0.03 -9.74 6.53
C ASP A 38 -1.22 -9.53 5.66
N LEU A 39 -1.08 -9.73 4.35
CA LEU A 39 -2.23 -9.75 3.44
C LEU A 39 -2.79 -11.16 3.37
N GLU A 40 -4.13 -11.26 3.37
CA GLU A 40 -4.82 -12.54 3.28
C GLU A 40 -4.47 -13.23 1.95
N PRO A 41 -4.05 -14.51 1.98
CA PRO A 41 -3.81 -15.27 0.77
C PRO A 41 -5.06 -15.34 -0.11
N ALA A 42 -4.87 -15.37 -1.43
CA ALA A 42 -5.94 -15.46 -2.42
C ALA A 42 -7.01 -14.34 -2.36
N SER A 43 -6.77 -13.25 -1.61
CA SER A 43 -7.60 -12.06 -1.65
C SER A 43 -7.15 -11.08 -2.72
N LYS A 44 -8.12 -10.33 -3.26
CA LYS A 44 -7.84 -9.23 -4.18
C LYS A 44 -7.85 -7.93 -3.38
N TYR A 45 -6.79 -7.15 -3.53
CA TYR A 45 -6.65 -5.87 -2.85
C TYR A 45 -6.63 -4.71 -3.85
N GLU A 46 -7.16 -3.58 -3.40
CA GLU A 46 -7.05 -2.29 -4.06
C GLU A 46 -6.12 -1.39 -3.25
N PHE A 47 -5.17 -0.73 -3.92
CA PHE A 47 -4.19 0.16 -3.30
C PHE A 47 -4.27 1.57 -3.88
N SER A 48 -4.10 2.57 -3.03
CA SER A 48 -4.05 3.98 -3.44
C SER A 48 -3.08 4.75 -2.55
N VAL A 49 -2.16 5.49 -3.17
CA VAL A 49 -1.12 6.26 -2.48
C VAL A 49 -1.37 7.75 -2.67
N ARG A 50 -1.21 8.52 -1.59
CA ARG A 50 -1.13 9.99 -1.61
C ARG A 50 0.21 10.45 -1.08
N VAL A 51 0.82 11.42 -1.74
CA VAL A 51 2.07 12.04 -1.32
C VAL A 51 1.76 13.38 -0.68
N HIS A 52 2.43 13.67 0.42
CA HIS A 52 2.35 14.88 1.20
C HIS A 52 3.74 15.52 1.21
N ARG A 53 3.82 16.84 1.06
CA ARG A 53 5.05 17.63 1.24
C ARG A 53 4.67 18.96 1.88
N GLY A 54 4.85 19.07 3.20
CA GLY A 54 4.26 20.18 3.97
C GLY A 54 2.74 20.19 3.81
N ASP A 55 2.16 21.35 3.49
CA ASP A 55 0.71 21.52 3.24
C ASP A 55 0.27 21.11 1.81
N GLN A 56 1.21 20.66 0.97
CA GLN A 56 0.90 20.22 -0.38
C GLN A 56 0.55 18.73 -0.42
N HIS A 57 -0.52 18.39 -1.15
CA HIS A 57 -0.99 17.02 -1.34
C HIS A 57 -1.08 16.69 -2.83
N SER A 58 -0.69 15.48 -3.22
CA SER A 58 -0.92 14.99 -4.58
C SER A 58 -2.38 14.58 -4.78
N THR A 59 -2.96 14.88 -5.95
CA THR A 59 -4.18 14.22 -6.44
C THR A 59 -3.88 12.72 -6.49
N GLY A 60 -4.69 11.89 -5.83
CA GLY A 60 -4.34 10.48 -5.55
C GLY A 60 -3.90 9.70 -6.80
N ALA A 61 -2.88 8.84 -6.65
CA ALA A 61 -2.39 8.02 -7.74
C ALA A 61 -3.48 7.04 -8.25
N PRO A 62 -3.45 6.66 -9.56
CA PRO A 62 -4.39 5.68 -10.12
C PRO A 62 -4.42 4.39 -9.30
N GLN A 63 -5.61 3.82 -9.14
CA GLN A 63 -5.83 2.60 -8.37
C GLN A 63 -5.10 1.42 -9.03
N LEU A 64 -4.22 0.78 -8.28
CA LEU A 64 -3.54 -0.44 -8.70
C LEU A 64 -4.31 -1.64 -8.15
N SER A 65 -4.68 -2.56 -9.04
CA SER A 65 -5.20 -3.88 -8.66
C SER A 65 -4.06 -4.88 -8.69
N THR A 66 -3.83 -5.62 -7.61
CA THR A 66 -2.85 -6.70 -7.64
C THR A 66 -3.34 -7.85 -8.52
N PRO A 67 -2.46 -8.48 -9.32
CA PRO A 67 -2.77 -9.75 -9.95
C PRO A 67 -3.06 -10.82 -8.87
N HIS A 68 -3.90 -11.80 -9.20
CA HIS A 68 -4.18 -12.93 -8.31
C HIS A 68 -2.85 -13.56 -7.89
N LEU A 69 -2.53 -13.52 -6.59
CA LEU A 69 -1.39 -14.25 -6.06
C LEU A 69 -1.79 -15.73 -6.12
N ASN A 70 -1.34 -16.43 -7.17
CA ASN A 70 -1.48 -17.88 -7.24
C ASN A 70 -0.79 -18.46 -6.00
N GLN A 71 -1.56 -19.10 -5.12
CA GLN A 71 -0.99 -19.86 -4.01
C GLN A 71 -0.05 -20.91 -4.60
N LEU A 72 1.19 -20.99 -4.12
CA LEU A 72 1.92 -22.25 -4.22
C LEU A 72 1.06 -23.31 -3.51
N PRO A 73 0.87 -24.50 -4.08
CA PRO A 73 0.16 -25.58 -3.40
C PRO A 73 0.82 -25.81 -2.03
N ALA A 74 -0.01 -25.96 -0.99
CA ALA A 74 0.50 -26.27 0.34
C ALA A 74 1.38 -27.53 0.27
N PRO A 75 2.53 -27.57 0.98
CA PRO A 75 3.33 -28.78 1.05
C PRO A 75 2.45 -29.92 1.57
N ALA A 76 2.54 -31.08 0.91
CA ALA A 76 1.79 -32.26 1.31
C ALA A 76 2.12 -32.61 2.78
N PRO A 77 1.12 -33.03 3.59
CA PRO A 77 1.39 -33.47 4.95
C PRO A 77 2.36 -34.66 4.91
N VAL A 78 3.45 -34.57 5.68
CA VAL A 78 4.38 -35.68 5.87
C VAL A 78 3.68 -36.69 6.80
N MET A 79 3.41 -37.89 6.29
CA MET A 79 2.98 -39.05 7.10
C MET A 79 4.17 -39.72 7.75
#